data_AF-A0A9D8H491-F1
#
_entry.id   AF-A0A9D8H491-F1
#
_cell.length_a   1.000
_cell.length_b   1.000
_cell.length_c   1.000
_cell.angle_alpha   90.00
_cell.angle_beta   90.00
_cell.angle_gamma   90.00
#
_symmetry.space_group_name_H-M   'P 1'
#
loop_
_entity.id
_entity.type
_entity.pdbx_description
1 polymer ?
#
loop_
_entity_poly.entity_id
_entity_poly.type
_entity_poly.pdbx_seq_one_letter_code
_entity_poly.pdbx_strand_id
1 'polypeptide(L)'
;MAVNETGGNMRTFTIRRAMTLTGISVLALAVSAGGAAAGPKGKQFGKIAAKACAKERKAMGSEAFGELYGNPAMPNCIGVTGGEARSDAKNAAKGCKAEGLKGKAFGKCVSGKVKSELAEDSAETVNAAKDCKAEQEDPAFADGHEGKSFTEFYGTNKNGKNAFGNCVSGKAKATA
;
A
#
# COMPACT_ATOMS: atom_id res chain seq x y z
N MET A 1 -5.73 50.61 -12.99
CA MET A 1 -4.48 50.23 -13.66
C MET A 1 -4.34 48.73 -13.50
N ALA A 2 -4.27 48.03 -14.63
CA ALA A 2 -4.19 46.57 -14.75
C ALA A 2 -2.74 46.13 -14.97
N VAL A 3 -2.40 44.95 -14.45
CA VAL A 3 -1.54 43.84 -14.94
C VAL A 3 -1.50 42.86 -13.75
N ASN A 4 -2.00 41.62 -13.73
CA ASN A 4 -2.02 40.48 -14.65
C ASN A 4 -0.64 40.06 -15.13
N GLU A 5 -0.09 39.01 -14.51
CA GLU A 5 0.57 37.93 -15.25
C GLU A 5 0.51 36.61 -14.46
N THR A 6 0.09 35.60 -15.20
CA THR A 6 -0.14 34.19 -14.87
C THR A 6 1.15 33.39 -14.99
N GLY A 7 1.37 32.44 -14.07
CA GLY A 7 2.41 31.42 -14.22
C GLY A 7 2.03 30.15 -13.49
N GLY A 8 1.29 29.27 -14.16
CA GLY A 8 0.93 27.95 -13.63
C GLY A 8 2.09 26.98 -13.74
N ASN A 9 2.22 26.05 -12.79
CA ASN A 9 2.61 24.68 -13.13
C ASN A 9 2.23 23.66 -12.05
N MET A 10 1.73 22.53 -12.53
CA MET A 10 1.63 21.21 -11.89
C MET A 10 0.80 21.06 -10.61
N ARG A 11 -0.49 20.80 -10.82
CA ARG A 11 -1.31 19.98 -9.93
C ARG A 11 -0.75 18.56 -9.92
N THR A 12 -0.10 18.20 -8.83
CA THR A 12 0.28 16.83 -8.46
C THR A 12 -0.98 15.97 -8.45
N PHE A 13 -1.13 15.11 -9.46
CA PHE A 13 -2.20 14.11 -9.52
C PHE A 13 -1.85 12.93 -8.59
N THR A 14 -1.95 13.14 -7.28
CA THR A 14 -2.12 12.04 -6.31
C THR A 14 -3.61 11.69 -6.24
N ILE A 15 -4.13 11.04 -7.28
CA ILE A 15 -5.44 10.38 -7.20
C ILE A 15 -5.23 9.04 -6.53
N ARG A 16 -5.35 9.02 -5.21
CA ARG A 16 -5.76 7.83 -4.47
C ARG A 16 -7.00 8.17 -3.64
N ARG A 17 -8.06 7.41 -3.94
CA ARG A 17 -9.27 7.21 -3.12
C ARG A 17 -10.16 8.42 -2.85
N ALA A 18 -10.77 8.97 -3.90
CA ALA A 18 -12.04 9.69 -3.75
C ALA A 18 -13.22 8.72 -4.01
N MET A 19 -13.98 8.46 -2.94
CA MET A 19 -15.34 7.91 -2.97
C MET A 19 -16.16 8.44 -4.16
N THR A 20 -16.69 7.54 -4.99
CA THR A 20 -17.76 7.87 -5.93
C THR A 20 -19.10 7.49 -5.31
N LEU A 21 -19.82 8.50 -4.78
CA LEU A 21 -21.25 8.42 -4.50
C LEU A 21 -22.00 9.37 -5.44
N THR A 22 -22.98 8.76 -6.12
CA THR A 22 -24.15 9.34 -6.82
C THR A 22 -23.97 10.05 -8.16
N GLY A 23 -24.67 9.50 -9.17
CA GLY A 23 -24.87 10.09 -10.49
C GLY A 23 -25.25 9.03 -11.53
N ILE A 24 -26.50 8.58 -11.53
CA ILE A 24 -27.04 7.62 -12.51
C ILE A 24 -27.01 8.27 -13.90
N SER A 25 -26.31 7.64 -14.85
CA SER A 25 -26.58 7.77 -16.28
C SER A 25 -26.47 6.39 -16.90
N VAL A 26 -27.63 5.89 -17.32
CA VAL A 26 -27.80 4.62 -18.02
C VAL A 26 -27.19 4.79 -19.42
N LEU A 27 -26.06 4.14 -19.68
CA LEU A 27 -25.64 3.83 -21.04
C LEU A 27 -25.24 2.35 -21.10
N ALA A 28 -26.18 1.54 -21.58
CA ALA A 28 -25.98 0.13 -21.84
C ALA A 28 -25.00 -0.05 -23.00
N LEU A 29 -23.83 -0.65 -22.75
CA LEU A 29 -22.96 -1.20 -23.77
C LEU A 29 -22.46 -2.58 -23.35
N ALA A 30 -23.04 -3.58 -24.02
CA ALA A 30 -22.51 -4.90 -24.35
C ALA A 30 -21.64 -5.60 -23.28
N VAL A 31 -22.27 -6.51 -22.53
CA VAL A 31 -21.56 -7.58 -21.84
C VAL A 31 -20.92 -8.47 -22.91
N SER A 32 -19.60 -8.49 -22.96
CA SER A 32 -18.85 -9.53 -23.66
C SER A 32 -18.30 -10.49 -22.61
N ALA A 33 -18.77 -11.72 -22.69
CA ALA A 33 -18.41 -12.82 -21.82
C ALA A 33 -16.91 -13.14 -21.91
N GLY A 34 -16.31 -13.37 -20.73
CA GLY A 34 -15.46 -14.55 -20.51
C GLY A 34 -14.22 -14.72 -21.38
N GLY A 35 -13.31 -13.75 -21.39
CA GLY A 35 -11.91 -14.02 -21.70
C GLY A 35 -11.13 -14.22 -20.41
N ALA A 36 -10.94 -15.46 -19.98
CA ALA A 36 -9.92 -15.81 -18.99
C ALA A 36 -8.53 -15.55 -19.62
N ALA A 37 -8.15 -14.27 -19.71
CA ALA A 37 -6.80 -13.89 -20.03
C ALA A 37 -5.93 -14.50 -18.93
N ALA A 38 -5.09 -15.46 -19.31
CA ALA A 38 -4.06 -16.02 -18.45
C ALA A 38 -3.22 -14.84 -17.93
N GLY A 39 -3.58 -14.34 -16.75
CA GLY A 39 -2.86 -13.28 -16.08
C GLY A 39 -1.42 -13.72 -15.82
N PRO A 40 -0.51 -12.77 -15.55
CA PRO A 40 0.87 -13.10 -15.22
C PRO A 40 0.87 -14.15 -14.11
N LYS A 41 1.53 -15.30 -14.34
CA LYS A 41 1.53 -16.44 -13.41
C LYS A 41 1.82 -15.91 -11.99
N GLY A 42 1.02 -16.30 -10.99
CA GLY A 42 1.11 -15.78 -9.62
C GLY A 42 2.51 -15.81 -8.97
N LYS A 43 3.43 -16.63 -9.50
CA LYS A 43 4.86 -16.66 -9.18
C LYS A 43 5.58 -15.32 -9.46
N GLN A 44 5.17 -14.55 -10.47
CA GLN A 44 5.80 -13.27 -10.80
C GLN A 44 5.56 -12.23 -9.70
N PHE A 45 4.34 -12.13 -9.19
CA PHE A 45 3.99 -11.18 -8.13
C PHE A 45 4.61 -11.57 -6.79
N GLY A 46 4.75 -12.87 -6.51
CA GLY A 46 5.50 -13.34 -5.33
C GLY A 46 6.95 -12.86 -5.31
N LYS A 47 7.63 -12.80 -6.46
CA LYS A 47 9.00 -12.26 -6.55
C LYS A 47 9.06 -10.74 -6.38
N ILE A 48 8.04 -10.02 -6.82
CA ILE A 48 7.94 -8.56 -6.63
C ILE A 48 7.71 -8.26 -5.15
N ALA A 49 6.74 -8.96 -4.52
CA ALA A 49 6.46 -8.87 -3.10
C ALA A 49 7.67 -9.22 -2.24
N ALA A 50 8.36 -10.32 -2.52
CA ALA A 50 9.55 -10.71 -1.76
C ALA A 50 10.67 -9.65 -1.81
N LYS A 51 10.84 -8.95 -2.94
CA LYS A 51 11.80 -7.84 -3.04
C LYS A 51 11.38 -6.63 -2.22
N ALA A 52 10.09 -6.29 -2.20
CA ALA A 52 9.55 -5.23 -1.37
C ALA A 52 9.73 -5.55 0.11
N CYS A 53 9.29 -6.74 0.55
CA CYS A 53 9.48 -7.22 1.92
C CYS A 53 10.96 -7.23 2.35
N ALA A 54 11.89 -7.58 1.46
CA ALA A 54 13.32 -7.51 1.75
C ALA A 54 13.81 -6.06 1.93
N LYS A 55 13.27 -5.11 1.16
CA LYS A 55 13.57 -3.68 1.28
C LYS A 55 13.01 -3.12 2.59
N GLU A 56 11.78 -3.46 2.94
CA GLU A 56 11.12 -3.07 4.19
C GLU A 56 11.93 -3.56 5.39
N ARG A 57 12.23 -4.86 5.43
CA ARG A 57 13.06 -5.43 6.50
C ARG A 57 14.42 -4.74 6.63
N LYS A 58 15.04 -4.35 5.50
CA LYS A 58 16.30 -3.60 5.53
C LYS A 58 16.11 -2.17 6.05
N ALA A 59 14.97 -1.53 5.75
CA ALA A 59 14.73 -0.13 6.05
C ALA A 59 14.21 0.13 7.46
N MET A 60 13.41 -0.78 8.04
CA MET A 60 12.91 -0.69 9.42
C MET A 60 13.68 -1.56 10.42
N GLY A 61 14.52 -2.48 9.94
CA GLY A 61 15.25 -3.45 10.78
C GLY A 61 14.48 -4.74 11.01
N SER A 62 15.19 -5.80 11.42
CA SER A 62 14.60 -7.14 11.60
C SER A 62 13.65 -7.24 12.78
N GLU A 63 13.86 -6.44 13.83
CA GLU A 63 13.01 -6.42 15.01
C GLU A 63 11.63 -5.83 14.69
N ALA A 64 11.58 -4.58 14.22
CA ALA A 64 10.34 -3.94 13.78
C ALA A 64 9.62 -4.74 12.69
N PHE A 65 10.37 -5.33 11.74
CA PHE A 65 9.80 -6.20 10.72
C PHE A 65 9.19 -7.48 11.31
N GLY A 66 9.85 -8.09 12.30
CA GLY A 66 9.35 -9.28 13.00
C GLY A 66 8.12 -8.97 13.85
N GLU A 67 8.07 -7.79 14.46
CA GLU A 67 6.93 -7.35 15.25
C GLU A 67 5.72 -6.99 14.38
N LEU A 68 5.95 -6.37 13.21
CA LEU A 68 4.92 -6.04 12.23
C LEU A 68 4.28 -7.29 11.60
N TYR A 69 5.11 -8.23 11.12
CA TYR A 69 4.64 -9.37 10.34
C TYR A 69 4.54 -10.68 11.13
N GLY A 70 4.99 -10.73 12.38
CA GLY A 70 4.98 -11.93 13.23
C GLY A 70 5.98 -13.01 12.79
N ASN A 71 5.90 -14.22 13.36
CA ASN A 71 6.77 -15.35 13.00
C ASN A 71 5.98 -16.42 12.23
N PRO A 72 6.38 -16.81 11.00
CA PRO A 72 7.53 -16.33 10.24
C PRO A 72 7.26 -15.02 9.47
N ALA A 73 8.12 -14.00 9.69
CA ALA A 73 7.87 -12.63 9.22
C ALA A 73 7.87 -12.50 7.70
N MET A 74 8.89 -13.05 7.03
CA MET A 74 9.04 -12.90 5.58
C MET A 74 7.91 -13.60 4.80
N PRO A 75 7.50 -14.85 5.11
CA PRO A 75 6.31 -15.46 4.51
C PRO A 75 5.03 -14.65 4.75
N ASN A 76 4.83 -14.11 5.96
CA ASN A 76 3.65 -13.31 6.28
C ASN A 76 3.61 -12.00 5.50
N CYS A 77 4.74 -11.29 5.41
CA CYS A 77 4.87 -10.11 4.54
C CYS A 77 4.55 -10.44 3.09
N ILE A 78 5.15 -11.50 2.53
CA ILE A 78 4.86 -11.93 1.14
C ILE A 78 3.39 -12.30 0.96
N GLY A 79 2.72 -12.82 1.98
CA GLY A 79 1.29 -13.09 1.98
C GLY A 79 0.44 -11.83 1.81
N VAL A 80 0.73 -10.81 2.61
CA VAL A 80 0.04 -9.50 2.57
C VAL A 80 0.36 -8.77 1.27
N THR A 81 1.64 -8.46 1.06
CA THR A 81 2.14 -7.74 -0.11
C THR A 81 1.87 -8.46 -1.43
N GLY A 82 1.88 -9.79 -1.42
CA GLY A 82 1.54 -10.60 -2.59
C GLY A 82 0.04 -10.53 -2.93
N GLY A 83 -0.82 -10.35 -1.93
CA GLY A 83 -2.25 -10.06 -2.12
C GLY A 83 -2.47 -8.69 -2.75
N GLU A 84 -1.79 -7.67 -2.23
CA GLU A 84 -1.84 -6.29 -2.74
C GLU A 84 -1.31 -6.19 -4.16
N ALA A 85 -0.13 -6.76 -4.43
CA ALA A 85 0.44 -6.79 -5.77
C ALA A 85 -0.47 -7.46 -6.81
N ARG A 86 -1.30 -8.44 -6.40
CA ARG A 86 -2.31 -9.05 -7.29
C ARG A 86 -3.51 -8.13 -7.52
N SER A 87 -3.95 -7.40 -6.51
CA SER A 87 -5.03 -6.41 -6.61
C SER A 87 -4.60 -5.25 -7.52
N ASP A 88 -3.41 -4.72 -7.31
CA ASP A 88 -2.83 -3.65 -8.12
C ASP A 88 -2.59 -4.13 -9.54
N ALA A 89 -2.16 -5.37 -9.74
CA ALA A 89 -2.02 -5.93 -11.08
C ALA A 89 -3.33 -5.96 -11.85
N LYS A 90 -4.47 -6.24 -11.19
CA LYS A 90 -5.79 -6.21 -11.84
C LYS A 90 -6.19 -4.79 -12.23
N ASN A 91 -5.88 -3.80 -11.39
CA ASN A 91 -6.17 -2.39 -11.66
C ASN A 91 -5.27 -1.86 -12.79
N ALA A 92 -3.96 -2.10 -12.68
CA ALA A 92 -2.97 -1.77 -13.70
C ALA A 92 -3.29 -2.43 -15.05
N ALA A 93 -3.73 -3.69 -15.05
CA ALA A 93 -4.13 -4.39 -16.27
C ALA A 93 -5.25 -3.69 -17.04
N LYS A 94 -6.23 -3.10 -16.35
CA LYS A 94 -7.31 -2.34 -17.01
C LYS A 94 -6.74 -1.11 -17.73
N GLY A 95 -5.90 -0.33 -17.04
CA GLY A 95 -5.22 0.84 -17.62
C GLY A 95 -4.33 0.47 -18.81
N CYS A 96 -3.42 -0.48 -18.62
CA CYS A 96 -2.51 -0.94 -19.67
C CYS A 96 -3.25 -1.52 -20.89
N LYS A 97 -4.44 -2.11 -20.69
CA LYS A 97 -5.29 -2.59 -21.79
C LYS A 97 -5.99 -1.45 -22.52
N ALA A 98 -6.45 -0.42 -21.79
CA ALA A 98 -7.01 0.80 -22.39
C ALA A 98 -5.98 1.55 -23.24
N GLU A 99 -4.70 1.47 -22.88
CA GLU A 99 -3.55 1.96 -23.67
C GLU A 99 -3.25 1.09 -24.92
N GLY A 100 -4.04 0.05 -25.20
CA GLY A 100 -3.88 -0.82 -26.36
C GLY A 100 -2.65 -1.75 -26.29
N LEU A 101 -1.96 -1.82 -25.15
CA LEU A 101 -0.75 -2.62 -24.99
C LEU A 101 -1.08 -4.12 -25.00
N LYS A 102 -0.22 -4.91 -25.66
CA LYS A 102 -0.35 -6.36 -25.77
C LYS A 102 1.00 -7.06 -25.52
N GLY A 103 0.96 -8.37 -25.29
CA GLY A 103 2.15 -9.21 -25.17
C GLY A 103 3.16 -8.71 -24.13
N LYS A 104 4.44 -8.62 -24.51
CA LYS A 104 5.53 -8.19 -23.61
C LYS A 104 5.36 -6.74 -23.12
N ALA A 105 4.82 -5.84 -23.96
CA ALA A 105 4.59 -4.45 -23.58
C ALA A 105 3.56 -4.33 -22.47
N PHE A 106 2.44 -5.06 -22.60
CA PHE A 106 1.43 -5.16 -21.55
C PHE A 106 2.02 -5.70 -20.24
N GLY A 107 2.79 -6.81 -20.31
CA GLY A 107 3.44 -7.39 -19.13
C GLY A 107 4.39 -6.42 -18.43
N LYS A 108 5.17 -5.64 -19.20
CA LYS A 108 6.04 -4.58 -18.66
C LYS A 108 5.22 -3.48 -17.99
N CYS A 109 4.16 -2.97 -18.64
CA CYS A 109 3.29 -1.93 -18.09
C CYS A 109 2.68 -2.36 -16.75
N VAL A 110 2.04 -3.53 -16.68
CA VAL A 110 1.44 -4.03 -15.44
C VAL A 110 2.50 -4.20 -14.35
N SER A 111 3.63 -4.84 -14.68
CA SER A 111 4.69 -5.05 -13.69
C SER A 111 5.36 -3.75 -13.21
N GLY A 112 5.42 -2.73 -14.07
CA GLY A 112 5.97 -1.42 -13.75
C GLY A 112 5.06 -0.67 -12.79
N LYS A 113 3.76 -0.60 -13.10
CA LYS A 113 2.75 0.03 -12.24
C LYS A 113 2.71 -0.63 -10.86
N VAL A 114 2.61 -1.96 -10.79
CA VAL A 114 2.61 -2.68 -9.50
C VAL A 114 3.87 -2.43 -8.68
N LYS A 115 5.06 -2.40 -9.31
CA LYS A 115 6.31 -2.08 -8.59
C LYS A 115 6.32 -0.65 -8.06
N SER A 116 5.77 0.30 -8.82
CA SER A 116 5.68 1.69 -8.39
C SER A 116 4.73 1.81 -7.21
N GLU A 117 3.53 1.25 -7.33
CA GLU A 117 2.51 1.31 -6.27
C GLU A 117 2.99 0.65 -4.97
N LEU A 118 3.66 -0.50 -5.10
CA LEU A 118 4.24 -1.17 -3.96
C LEU A 118 5.45 -0.43 -3.37
N ALA A 119 6.22 0.30 -4.17
CA ALA A 119 7.34 1.09 -3.65
C ALA A 119 6.85 2.24 -2.76
N GLU A 120 5.72 2.86 -3.12
CA GLU A 120 5.08 3.91 -2.33
C GLU A 120 4.50 3.34 -1.02
N ASP A 121 3.67 2.30 -1.11
CA ASP A 121 3.04 1.66 0.05
C ASP A 121 4.08 1.13 1.06
N SER A 122 5.17 0.57 0.53
CA SER A 122 6.32 0.11 1.30
C SER A 122 7.04 1.26 2.01
N ALA A 123 7.12 2.45 1.42
CA ALA A 123 7.71 3.62 2.06
C ALA A 123 6.83 4.15 3.19
N GLU A 124 5.52 4.20 2.98
CA GLU A 124 4.52 4.59 4.00
C GLU A 124 4.58 3.62 5.19
N THR A 125 4.58 2.32 4.92
CA THR A 125 4.71 1.28 5.95
C THR A 125 6.03 1.38 6.72
N VAL A 126 7.14 1.67 6.04
CA VAL A 126 8.45 1.86 6.68
C VAL A 126 8.49 3.08 7.58
N ASN A 127 7.95 4.22 7.11
CA ASN A 127 7.92 5.43 7.92
C ASN A 127 7.02 5.24 9.15
N ALA A 128 5.82 4.68 8.94
CA ALA A 128 4.93 4.32 10.04
C ALA A 128 5.58 3.37 11.05
N ALA A 129 6.32 2.34 10.59
CA ALA A 129 7.04 1.42 11.47
C ALA A 129 8.13 2.13 12.30
N LYS A 130 8.83 3.10 11.73
CA LYS A 130 9.83 3.88 12.45
C LYS A 130 9.20 4.78 13.51
N ASP A 131 8.11 5.46 13.16
CA ASP A 131 7.38 6.33 14.08
C ASP A 131 6.80 5.51 15.24
N CYS A 132 6.18 4.37 14.93
CA CYS A 132 5.65 3.45 15.94
C CYS A 132 6.74 2.89 16.86
N LYS A 133 7.96 2.68 16.33
CA LYS A 133 9.09 2.21 17.14
C LYS A 133 9.57 3.31 18.08
N ALA A 134 9.65 4.56 17.61
CA ALA A 134 9.97 5.70 18.46
C ALA A 134 8.93 5.90 19.56
N GLU A 135 7.64 5.81 19.23
CA GLU A 135 6.55 5.89 20.22
C GLU A 135 6.58 4.75 21.25
N GLN A 136 6.92 3.54 20.83
CA GLN A 136 7.03 2.38 21.72
C GLN A 136 8.20 2.52 22.70
N GLU A 137 9.27 3.22 22.31
CA GLU A 137 10.47 3.45 23.11
C GLU A 137 10.42 4.75 23.92
N ASP A 138 9.39 5.58 23.74
CA ASP A 138 9.23 6.84 24.44
C ASP A 138 8.71 6.64 25.87
N PRO A 139 9.51 6.95 26.91
CA PRO A 139 9.06 6.85 28.30
C PRO A 139 7.94 7.85 28.64
N ALA A 140 7.79 8.93 27.86
CA ALA A 140 6.76 9.96 28.03
C ALA A 140 5.50 9.69 27.18
N PHE A 141 5.40 8.56 26.50
CA PHE A 141 4.25 8.24 25.64
C PHE A 141 2.91 8.40 26.39
N ALA A 142 2.84 7.94 27.64
CA ALA A 142 1.61 8.02 28.44
C ALA A 142 1.16 9.47 28.69
N ASP A 143 2.09 10.43 28.79
CA ASP A 143 1.77 11.85 29.04
C ASP A 143 1.00 12.47 27.87
N GLY A 144 1.24 11.99 26.64
CA GLY A 144 0.53 12.40 25.43
C GLY A 144 -0.75 11.62 25.14
N HIS A 145 -1.01 10.51 25.85
CA HIS A 145 -2.01 9.52 25.48
C HIS A 145 -2.98 9.16 26.63
N GLU A 146 -3.45 10.17 27.38
CA GLU A 146 -4.43 10.01 28.48
C GLU A 146 -3.97 9.03 29.58
N GLY A 147 -2.65 8.92 29.80
CA GLY A 147 -2.06 7.97 30.75
C GLY A 147 -2.02 6.52 30.26
N LYS A 148 -2.45 6.25 29.01
CA LYS A 148 -2.44 4.90 28.43
C LYS A 148 -1.03 4.54 27.99
N SER A 149 -0.58 3.33 28.32
CA SER A 149 0.63 2.77 27.72
C SER A 149 0.45 2.57 26.21
N PHE A 150 1.56 2.42 25.48
CA PHE A 150 1.55 2.13 24.04
C PHE A 150 0.61 0.97 23.67
N THR A 151 0.65 -0.10 24.48
CA THR A 151 -0.17 -1.30 24.29
C THR A 151 -1.66 -1.05 24.53
N GLU A 152 -1.99 -0.22 25.52
CA GLU A 152 -3.38 0.15 25.81
C GLU A 152 -3.95 1.11 24.77
N PHE A 153 -3.13 2.05 24.29
CA PHE A 153 -3.55 3.04 23.29
C PHE A 153 -3.83 2.40 21.93
N TYR A 154 -2.90 1.60 21.41
CA TYR A 154 -3.06 0.94 20.11
C TYR A 154 -3.85 -0.37 20.17
N GLY A 155 -4.06 -0.91 21.37
CA GLY A 155 -4.78 -2.15 21.62
C GLY A 155 -4.04 -3.40 21.13
N THR A 156 -4.50 -4.58 21.55
CA THR A 156 -3.93 -5.87 21.18
C THR A 156 -4.98 -6.85 20.69
N ASN A 157 -4.52 -7.92 20.04
CA ASN A 157 -5.34 -9.09 19.80
C ASN A 157 -5.59 -9.90 21.08
N LYS A 158 -6.40 -10.97 20.98
CA LYS A 158 -6.75 -11.87 22.10
C LYS A 158 -5.56 -12.50 22.81
N ASN A 159 -4.39 -12.54 22.16
CA ASN A 159 -3.16 -13.09 22.71
C ASN A 159 -2.27 -12.02 23.36
N GLY A 160 -2.77 -10.78 23.54
CA GLY A 160 -2.02 -9.67 24.12
C GLY A 160 -0.87 -9.16 23.23
N LYS A 161 -0.93 -9.42 21.92
CA LYS A 161 0.10 -9.02 20.94
C LYS A 161 -0.52 -8.10 19.88
N ASN A 162 0.31 -7.51 19.02
CA ASN A 162 -0.09 -6.73 17.84
C ASN A 162 -0.31 -5.22 18.03
N ALA A 163 0.02 -4.61 19.17
CA ALA A 163 -0.09 -3.16 19.34
C ALA A 163 0.75 -2.39 18.30
N PHE A 164 1.98 -2.85 18.05
CA PHE A 164 2.83 -2.27 17.01
C PHE A 164 2.24 -2.42 15.61
N GLY A 165 1.76 -3.61 15.24
CA GLY A 165 1.08 -3.81 13.97
C GLY A 165 -0.14 -2.92 13.79
N ASN A 166 -0.90 -2.67 14.86
CA ASN A 166 -2.04 -1.74 14.88
C ASN A 166 -1.58 -0.29 14.71
N CYS A 167 -0.50 0.12 15.40
CA CYS A 167 0.11 1.43 15.22
C CYS A 167 0.53 1.66 13.75
N VAL A 168 1.27 0.72 13.17
CA VAL A 168 1.78 0.84 11.79
C VAL A 168 0.62 0.90 10.80
N SER A 169 -0.36 0.01 10.93
CA SER A 169 -1.56 0.04 10.10
C SER A 169 -2.38 1.32 10.27
N GLY A 170 -2.40 1.91 11.47
CA GLY A 170 -3.08 3.18 11.73
C GLY A 170 -2.39 4.35 11.02
N LYS A 171 -1.08 4.49 11.22
CA LYS A 171 -0.28 5.59 10.66
C LYS A 171 -0.12 5.48 9.13
N ALA A 172 0.09 4.28 8.60
CA ALA A 172 0.16 4.07 7.15
C ALA A 172 -1.18 4.39 6.45
N LYS A 173 -2.33 4.26 7.14
CA LYS A 173 -3.64 4.69 6.60
C LYS A 173 -3.89 6.18 6.72
N ALA A 174 -3.32 6.84 7.73
CA ALA A 174 -3.48 8.29 7.94
C ALA A 174 -2.66 9.14 6.97
N THR A 175 -1.69 8.53 6.29
CA THR A 175 -0.77 9.17 5.33
C THR A 175 -1.16 8.96 3.86
N ALA A 176 -2.18 8.11 3.60
CA ALA A 176 -2.66 7.70 2.28
C ALA A 176 -3.87 8.48 1.78
#